data_AF-A0A1Y1IDQ1-F1
#
_entry.id   AF-A0A1Y1IDQ1-F1
#
_cell.length_a   1.000
_cell.length_b   1.000
_cell.length_c   1.000
_cell.angle_alpha   90.00
_cell.angle_beta   90.00
_cell.angle_gamma   90.00
#
_symmetry.space_group_name_H-M   'P 1'
#
loop_
_entity.id
_entity.type
_entity.pdbx_description
1 polymer ?
#
loop_
_entity_poly.entity_id
_entity_poly.type
_entity_poly.pdbx_seq_one_letter_code
_entity_poly.pdbx_strand_id
1 'polypeptide(L)'
;MHHLSLNVEESWERAKSCARCGILKELRDFGRNIRKAEGIEIYCRACKCQMERQQPDRLPAPESTPLPCNRCGETKPGAEFALDKKRLRGRAVICKQCFSERRRQLYRRHRDAEVLARTQPKHCIECGEEKAVAEFHRNRAAVDGLQDKCKACCNAYNTRRRAGQKARRENGAVRDSETIRDLCHTTSALATHPWELPPVLAYPVRTSARARFSKVDVCAVEGPC
;
A
#
# COMPACT_ATOMS: atom_id res chain seq x y z
N MET A 1 -6.53 7.46 11.87
CA MET A 1 -5.75 8.69 12.15
C MET A 1 -4.65 8.30 13.12
N HIS A 2 -3.38 8.51 12.79
CA HIS A 2 -2.30 8.24 13.76
C HIS A 2 -2.34 9.32 14.86
N HIS A 3 -2.67 8.92 16.08
CA HIS A 3 -2.54 9.77 17.26
C HIS A 3 -1.07 9.78 17.67
N LEU A 4 -0.56 10.94 18.08
CA LEU A 4 0.76 11.04 18.70
C LEU A 4 0.64 10.35 20.06
N SER A 5 1.29 9.20 20.23
CA SER A 5 1.36 8.46 21.50
C SER A 5 2.31 9.20 22.45
N LEU A 6 1.88 10.37 22.95
CA LEU A 6 2.59 11.16 23.95
C LEU A 6 1.77 11.21 25.23
N ASN A 7 2.47 11.17 26.37
CA ASN A 7 1.94 11.49 27.69
C ASN A 7 1.29 12.89 27.67
N VAL A 8 0.30 13.13 28.53
CA VAL A 8 -0.32 14.45 28.73
C VAL A 8 0.73 15.51 29.06
N GLU A 9 1.67 15.23 29.97
CA GLU A 9 2.71 16.20 30.40
C GLU A 9 3.67 16.53 29.25
N GLU A 10 4.25 15.51 28.61
CA GLU A 10 5.12 15.67 27.43
C GLU A 10 4.42 16.40 26.25
N SER A 11 3.10 16.25 26.15
CA SER A 11 2.28 16.91 25.13
C SER A 11 2.08 18.40 25.40
N TRP A 12 2.09 18.84 26.67
CA TRP A 12 1.98 20.24 27.07
C TRP A 12 3.34 20.95 27.12
N GLU A 13 4.43 20.24 27.46
CA GLU A 13 5.80 20.78 27.34
C GLU A 13 6.13 21.22 25.92
N ARG A 14 5.51 20.58 24.93
CA ARG A 14 5.67 20.88 23.51
C ARG A 14 4.45 21.58 22.92
N ALA A 15 3.64 22.23 23.76
CA ALA A 15 2.46 22.97 23.32
C ALA A 15 2.83 24.06 22.31
N LYS A 16 1.93 24.31 21.36
CA LYS A 16 2.13 25.29 20.29
C LYS A 16 0.85 26.06 20.03
N SER A 17 0.98 27.34 19.70
CA SER A 17 -0.14 28.16 19.24
C SER A 17 -0.57 27.75 17.83
N CYS A 18 -1.86 27.47 17.64
CA CYS A 18 -2.41 27.22 16.31
C CYS A 18 -2.36 28.50 15.47
N ALA A 19 -1.72 28.45 14.30
CA ALA A 19 -1.58 29.62 13.42
C ALA A 19 -2.91 30.17 12.85
N ARG A 20 -4.02 29.44 13.00
CA ARG A 20 -5.35 29.88 12.55
C ARG A 20 -6.18 30.53 13.65
N CYS A 21 -6.27 29.90 14.82
CA CYS A 21 -7.11 30.40 15.92
C CYS A 21 -6.32 31.12 17.02
N GLY A 22 -4.99 31.11 16.97
CA GLY A 22 -4.11 31.72 17.97
C GLY A 22 -4.03 30.98 19.31
N ILE A 23 -4.93 30.03 19.55
CA ILE A 23 -5.03 29.32 20.84
C ILE A 23 -3.82 28.38 21.04
N LEU A 24 -3.22 28.45 22.23
CA LEU A 24 -2.20 27.52 22.69
C LEU A 24 -2.84 26.13 22.91
N LYS A 25 -2.29 25.13 22.22
CA LYS A 25 -2.82 23.77 22.23
C LYS A 25 -1.72 22.76 22.47
N GLU A 26 -2.07 21.66 23.11
CA GLU A 26 -1.17 20.53 23.32
C GLU A 26 -0.78 19.89 21.99
N LEU A 27 0.36 19.19 21.95
CA LEU A 27 0.90 18.69 20.68
C LEU A 27 0.00 17.65 19.98
N ARG A 28 -0.80 16.89 20.75
CA ARG A 28 -1.79 15.92 20.22
C ARG A 28 -2.93 16.57 19.43
N ASP A 29 -3.23 17.84 19.69
CA ASP A 29 -4.17 18.64 18.92
C ASP A 29 -3.66 18.95 17.50
N PHE A 30 -2.40 18.64 17.18
CA PHE A 30 -1.81 18.81 15.86
C PHE A 30 -1.67 17.48 15.11
N GLY A 31 -1.62 17.56 13.78
CA GLY A 31 -1.36 16.41 12.92
C GLY A 31 0.14 16.20 12.70
N ARG A 32 0.55 14.96 12.42
CA ARG A 32 1.92 14.68 11.94
C ARG A 32 2.07 15.13 10.48
N ASN A 33 3.17 15.80 10.17
CA ASN A 33 3.54 16.22 8.82
C ASN A 33 5.01 15.90 8.55
N ILE A 34 5.23 14.77 7.88
CA ILE A 34 6.57 14.23 7.57
C ILE A 34 7.43 15.13 6.68
N ARG A 35 6.87 16.19 6.09
CA ARG A 35 7.58 17.10 5.18
C ARG A 35 8.23 18.28 5.90
N LYS A 36 7.96 18.48 7.20
CA LYS A 36 8.51 19.58 8.01
C LYS A 36 9.57 19.06 8.97
N ALA A 37 10.55 19.89 9.31
CA ALA A 37 11.63 19.55 10.24
C ALA A 37 11.10 19.08 11.62
N GLU A 38 10.10 19.77 12.16
CA GLU A 38 9.45 19.38 13.43
C GLU A 38 8.51 18.17 13.31
N GLY A 39 8.18 17.74 12.08
CA GLY A 39 7.28 16.62 11.84
C GLY A 39 5.80 16.89 12.15
N ILE A 40 5.39 18.15 12.37
CA ILE A 40 4.09 18.54 12.93
C ILE A 40 3.42 19.67 12.14
N GLU A 41 2.10 19.65 12.05
CA GLU A 41 1.30 20.68 11.39
C GLU A 41 1.29 22.01 12.15
N ILE A 42 1.10 23.13 11.43
CA ILE A 42 1.00 24.48 12.03
C ILE A 42 -0.42 24.84 12.49
N TYR A 43 -1.41 24.07 12.03
CA TYR A 43 -2.81 24.24 12.39
C TYR A 43 -3.26 23.07 13.25
N CYS A 44 -4.05 23.34 14.28
CA CYS A 44 -4.68 22.27 15.05
C CYS A 44 -5.67 21.48 14.17
N ARG A 45 -5.94 20.23 14.55
CA ARG A 45 -6.83 19.29 13.85
C ARG A 45 -8.22 19.87 13.61
N ALA A 46 -8.76 20.58 14.61
CA ALA A 46 -10.05 21.26 14.48
C ALA A 46 -10.03 22.34 13.40
N CYS A 47 -9.06 23.25 13.46
CA CYS A 47 -8.88 24.30 12.45
C CYS A 47 -8.62 23.72 11.06
N LYS A 48 -7.83 22.66 10.95
CA LYS A 48 -7.54 21.97 9.70
C LYS A 48 -8.79 21.32 9.12
N CYS A 49 -9.55 20.59 9.94
CA CYS A 49 -10.81 19.97 9.53
C CYS A 49 -11.83 21.02 9.08
N GLN A 50 -11.93 22.15 9.80
CA GLN A 50 -12.79 23.25 9.40
C GLN A 50 -12.34 23.89 8.08
N MET A 51 -11.04 24.07 7.84
CA MET A 51 -10.54 24.57 6.55
C MET A 51 -10.89 23.60 5.42
N GLU A 52 -10.70 22.30 5.63
CA GLU A 52 -11.01 21.27 4.64
C GLU A 52 -12.51 21.24 4.29
N ARG A 53 -13.39 21.44 5.28
CA ARG A 53 -14.85 21.55 5.08
C ARG A 53 -15.29 22.86 4.42
N GLN A 54 -14.55 23.95 4.66
CA GLN A 54 -14.83 25.28 4.10
C GLN A 54 -14.16 25.51 2.74
N GLN A 55 -13.29 24.59 2.27
CA GLN A 55 -12.88 24.65 0.88
C GLN A 55 -14.15 24.52 0.04
N PRO A 56 -14.49 25.52 -0.81
CA PRO A 56 -15.63 25.39 -1.69
C PRO A 56 -15.47 24.06 -2.40
N ASP A 57 -16.58 23.34 -2.50
CA ASP A 57 -16.61 22.03 -3.14
C ASP A 57 -15.82 22.19 -4.45
N ARG A 58 -14.82 21.32 -4.67
CA ARG A 58 -13.88 21.43 -5.80
C ARG A 58 -14.61 21.04 -7.08
N LEU A 59 -15.73 21.70 -7.33
CA LEU A 59 -16.58 21.49 -8.46
C LEU A 59 -15.70 21.77 -9.66
N PRO A 60 -15.57 20.78 -10.55
CA PRO A 60 -14.82 21.00 -11.77
C PRO A 60 -15.42 22.18 -12.49
N ALA A 61 -14.56 23.03 -13.05
CA ALA A 61 -15.02 24.12 -13.91
C ALA A 61 -16.05 23.56 -14.92
N PRO A 62 -17.16 24.28 -15.18
CA PRO A 62 -18.17 23.88 -16.15
C PRO A 62 -17.53 23.44 -17.47
N GLU A 63 -18.12 22.47 -18.14
CA GLU A 63 -17.57 21.91 -19.39
C GLU A 63 -17.36 22.94 -20.50
N SER A 64 -18.15 24.01 -20.50
CA SER A 64 -18.03 25.13 -21.44
C SER A 64 -16.94 26.15 -21.08
N THR A 65 -16.33 26.07 -19.90
CA THR A 65 -15.34 27.06 -19.44
C THR A 65 -14.12 27.03 -20.35
N PRO A 66 -13.72 28.15 -20.98
CA PRO A 66 -12.50 28.20 -21.79
C PRO A 66 -11.26 28.09 -20.88
N LEU A 67 -10.42 27.09 -21.13
CA LEU A 67 -9.19 26.81 -20.37
C LEU A 67 -7.98 26.73 -21.32
N PRO A 68 -6.86 27.40 -21.00
CA PRO A 68 -5.64 27.30 -21.79
C PRO A 68 -4.90 25.98 -21.53
N CYS A 69 -4.46 25.30 -22.59
CA CYS A 69 -3.57 24.15 -22.49
C CYS A 69 -2.11 24.59 -22.38
N ASN A 70 -1.41 24.23 -21.31
CA ASN A 70 -0.01 24.63 -21.11
C ASN A 70 1.00 23.90 -22.04
N ARG A 71 0.56 22.91 -22.82
CA ARG A 71 1.41 22.16 -23.76
C ARG A 71 1.30 22.66 -25.20
N CYS A 72 0.09 22.92 -25.68
CA CYS A 72 -0.14 23.41 -27.05
C CYS A 72 -0.48 24.91 -27.12
N GLY A 73 -0.70 25.59 -26.00
CA GLY A 73 -1.05 27.01 -25.95
C GLY A 73 -2.51 27.34 -26.29
N GLU A 74 -3.24 26.40 -26.91
CA GLU A 74 -4.62 26.62 -27.33
C GLU A 74 -5.60 26.70 -26.15
N THR A 75 -6.54 27.64 -26.22
CA THR A 75 -7.70 27.73 -25.31
C THR A 75 -8.81 26.80 -25.82
N LYS A 76 -9.17 25.80 -25.02
CA LYS A 76 -10.20 24.80 -25.34
C LYS A 76 -11.29 24.80 -24.27
N PRO A 77 -12.52 24.33 -24.57
CA PRO A 77 -13.53 24.16 -23.54
C PRO A 77 -13.08 23.14 -22.48
N GLY A 78 -13.53 23.29 -21.24
CA GLY A 78 -13.23 22.40 -20.11
C GLY A 78 -13.54 20.92 -20.37
N ALA A 79 -14.47 20.62 -21.27
CA ALA A 79 -14.75 19.27 -21.77
C ALA A 79 -13.51 18.59 -22.40
N GLU A 80 -12.60 19.35 -22.99
CA GLU A 80 -11.34 18.86 -23.58
C GLU A 80 -10.25 18.57 -22.54
N PHE A 81 -10.54 18.79 -21.25
CA PHE A 81 -9.62 18.54 -20.14
C PHE A 81 -10.17 17.44 -19.23
N ALA A 82 -9.28 16.53 -18.80
CA ALA A 82 -9.63 15.47 -17.85
C ALA A 82 -9.93 16.06 -16.46
N LEU A 83 -10.73 15.34 -15.67
CA LEU A 83 -11.04 15.73 -14.29
C LEU A 83 -9.82 15.50 -13.37
N ASP A 84 -9.52 16.46 -12.53
CA ASP A 84 -8.43 16.43 -11.54
C ASP A 84 -8.94 16.92 -10.18
N LYS A 85 -9.43 15.98 -9.36
CA LYS A 85 -10.02 16.24 -8.02
C LYS A 85 -9.05 16.90 -7.03
N LYS A 86 -7.75 16.88 -7.32
CA LYS A 86 -6.72 17.47 -6.47
C LYS A 86 -6.52 18.96 -6.74
N ARG A 87 -7.03 19.47 -7.86
CA ARG A 87 -6.88 20.87 -8.27
C ARG A 87 -8.06 21.74 -7.88
N LEU A 88 -7.77 23.03 -7.70
CA LEU A 88 -8.73 24.08 -7.31
C LEU A 88 -9.92 24.21 -8.27
N ARG A 89 -9.75 23.88 -9.56
CA ARG A 89 -10.81 23.95 -10.60
C ARG A 89 -11.23 22.58 -11.15
N GLY A 90 -10.82 21.49 -10.49
CA GLY A 90 -11.22 20.13 -10.84
C GLY A 90 -10.86 19.65 -12.25
N ARG A 91 -10.03 20.37 -13.02
CA ARG A 91 -9.64 20.07 -14.40
C ARG A 91 -8.12 20.01 -14.55
N ALA A 92 -7.64 19.19 -15.48
CA ALA A 92 -6.23 19.08 -15.85
C ALA A 92 -5.72 20.36 -16.55
N VAL A 93 -4.40 20.55 -16.54
CA VAL A 93 -3.72 21.71 -17.18
C VAL A 93 -3.36 21.47 -18.65
N ILE A 94 -3.45 20.22 -19.11
CA ILE A 94 -3.24 19.82 -20.50
C ILE A 94 -4.53 19.24 -21.05
N CYS A 95 -4.80 19.53 -22.33
CA CYS A 95 -5.93 18.94 -23.03
C CYS A 95 -5.74 17.42 -23.24
N LYS A 96 -6.85 16.70 -23.45
CA LYS A 96 -6.89 15.24 -23.65
C LYS A 96 -5.99 14.78 -24.79
N GLN A 97 -5.93 15.54 -25.88
CA GLN A 97 -5.04 15.25 -27.01
C GLN A 97 -3.58 15.29 -26.60
N CYS A 98 -3.14 16.40 -25.98
CA CYS A 98 -1.80 16.55 -25.43
C CYS A 98 -1.47 15.47 -24.38
N PHE A 99 -2.44 15.06 -23.56
CA PHE A 99 -2.24 13.97 -22.62
C PHE A 99 -2.04 12.62 -23.33
N SER A 100 -2.90 12.30 -24.30
CA SER A 100 -2.84 11.07 -25.10
C SER A 100 -1.52 10.95 -25.86
N GLU A 101 -1.09 12.03 -26.49
CA GLU A 101 0.16 12.05 -27.25
C GLU A 101 1.38 11.87 -26.32
N ARG A 102 1.44 12.57 -25.18
CA ARG A 102 2.49 12.36 -24.17
C ARG A 102 2.54 10.91 -23.72
N ARG A 103 1.38 10.30 -23.49
CA ARG A 103 1.28 8.89 -23.08
C ARG A 103 1.76 7.94 -24.18
N ARG A 104 1.40 8.19 -25.45
CA ARG A 104 1.91 7.41 -26.61
C ARG A 104 3.42 7.50 -26.74
N GLN A 105 3.99 8.70 -26.59
CA GLN A 105 5.45 8.90 -26.63
C GLN A 105 6.16 8.12 -25.51
N LEU A 106 5.60 8.13 -24.29
CA LEU A 106 6.13 7.34 -23.18
C LEU A 106 6.12 5.83 -23.48
N TYR A 107 5.00 5.31 -24.00
CA TYR A 107 4.92 3.90 -24.41
C TYR A 107 5.93 3.53 -25.50
N ARG A 108 6.13 4.40 -26.50
CA ARG A 108 7.17 4.20 -27.52
C ARG A 108 8.55 4.11 -26.88
N ARG A 109 8.93 5.10 -26.04
CA ARG A 109 10.22 5.10 -25.35
C ARG A 109 10.45 3.85 -24.49
N HIS A 110 9.45 3.41 -23.74
CA HIS A 110 9.57 2.17 -22.95
C HIS A 110 9.71 0.93 -23.84
N ARG A 111 8.95 0.85 -24.94
CA ARG A 111 9.09 -0.24 -25.90
C ARG A 111 10.46 -0.25 -26.55
N ASP A 112 10.95 0.91 -26.98
CA ASP A 112 12.26 1.05 -27.62
C ASP A 112 13.38 0.67 -26.64
N ALA A 113 13.27 1.07 -25.37
CA ALA A 113 14.19 0.65 -24.31
C ALA A 113 14.12 -0.86 -24.03
N GLU A 114 12.93 -1.47 -24.03
CA GLU A 114 12.79 -2.93 -23.89
C GLU A 114 13.42 -3.67 -25.07
N VAL A 115 13.20 -3.18 -26.30
CA VAL A 115 13.82 -3.75 -27.51
C VAL A 115 15.34 -3.62 -27.44
N LEU A 116 15.86 -2.47 -27.02
CA LEU A 116 17.30 -2.26 -26.86
C LEU A 116 17.90 -3.21 -25.81
N ALA A 117 17.26 -3.32 -24.65
CA ALA A 117 17.67 -4.23 -23.58
C ALA A 117 17.66 -5.71 -24.03
N ARG A 118 16.81 -6.06 -24.99
CA ARG A 118 16.67 -7.42 -25.54
C ARG A 118 17.49 -7.66 -26.82
N THR A 119 18.26 -6.69 -27.29
CA THR A 119 19.10 -6.81 -28.49
C THR A 119 20.58 -6.63 -28.19
N GLN A 120 20.94 -5.83 -27.18
CA GLN A 120 22.33 -5.63 -26.79
C GLN A 120 22.88 -6.82 -26.00
N PRO A 121 24.16 -7.20 -26.22
CA PRO A 121 24.80 -8.25 -25.43
C PRO A 121 24.75 -7.90 -23.94
N LYS A 122 24.55 -8.93 -23.11
CA LYS A 122 24.42 -8.82 -21.66
C LYS A 122 25.59 -9.54 -21.00
N HIS A 123 26.12 -8.94 -19.94
CA HIS A 123 27.14 -9.54 -19.08
C HIS A 123 26.52 -10.61 -18.16
N CYS A 124 27.10 -11.80 -18.14
CA CYS A 124 26.72 -12.87 -17.22
C CYS A 124 27.42 -12.70 -15.86
N ILE A 125 26.66 -12.62 -14.76
CA ILE A 125 27.24 -12.42 -13.41
C ILE A 125 28.07 -13.60 -12.89
N GLU A 126 27.90 -14.79 -13.45
CA GLU A 126 28.57 -16.01 -12.97
C GLU A 126 29.90 -16.24 -13.70
N CYS A 127 29.95 -16.06 -15.02
CA CYS A 127 31.15 -16.31 -15.81
C CYS A 127 31.90 -15.05 -16.24
N GLY A 128 31.32 -13.86 -16.05
CA GLY A 128 31.97 -12.58 -16.38
C GLY A 128 31.96 -12.21 -17.87
N GLU A 129 31.42 -13.06 -18.73
CA GLU A 129 31.46 -12.85 -20.19
C GLU A 129 30.23 -12.08 -20.68
N GLU A 130 30.44 -11.20 -21.67
CA GLU A 130 29.37 -10.62 -22.47
C GLU A 130 28.88 -11.65 -23.48
N LYS A 131 27.58 -11.97 -23.43
CA LYS A 131 26.96 -12.91 -24.36
C LYS A 131 25.75 -12.28 -25.05
N ALA A 132 25.43 -12.79 -26.23
CA ALA A 132 24.22 -12.39 -26.92
C ALA A 132 22.98 -12.65 -26.06
N VAL A 133 21.93 -11.83 -26.21
CA VAL A 133 20.66 -12.00 -25.47
C VAL A 133 20.04 -13.38 -25.65
N ALA A 134 20.26 -14.01 -26.80
CA ALA A 134 19.82 -15.37 -27.07
C ALA A 134 20.40 -16.41 -26.09
N GLU A 135 21.54 -16.11 -25.46
CA GLU A 135 22.21 -16.95 -24.45
C GLU A 135 21.63 -16.78 -23.04
N PHE A 136 20.56 -15.99 -22.87
CA PHE A 136 19.89 -15.79 -21.58
C PHE A 136 18.46 -16.32 -21.62
N HIS A 137 17.94 -16.77 -20.48
CA HIS A 137 16.53 -17.13 -20.34
C HIS A 137 15.67 -15.87 -20.12
N ARG A 138 14.41 -15.90 -20.57
CA ARG A 138 13.45 -14.81 -20.31
C ARG A 138 13.06 -14.79 -18.83
N ASN A 139 13.06 -13.61 -18.23
CA ASN A 139 12.60 -13.38 -16.87
C ASN A 139 11.68 -12.16 -16.81
N ARG A 140 10.37 -12.39 -16.66
CA ARG A 140 9.37 -11.30 -16.61
C ARG A 140 9.48 -10.41 -15.37
N ALA A 141 10.14 -10.89 -14.33
CA ALA A 141 10.37 -10.11 -13.11
C ALA A 141 11.59 -9.18 -13.23
N ALA A 142 12.48 -9.42 -14.20
CA ALA A 142 13.66 -8.59 -14.42
C ALA A 142 13.31 -7.35 -15.24
N VAL A 143 13.99 -6.23 -14.97
CA VAL A 143 13.75 -4.93 -15.62
C VAL A 143 14.01 -4.99 -17.13
N ASP A 144 15.01 -5.75 -17.53
CA ASP A 144 15.41 -6.01 -18.92
C ASP A 144 14.71 -7.23 -19.55
N GLY A 145 13.90 -7.96 -18.77
CA GLY A 145 13.19 -9.14 -19.23
C GLY A 145 14.05 -10.41 -19.37
N LEU A 146 15.29 -10.41 -18.87
CA LEU A 146 16.25 -11.52 -19.01
C LEU A 146 16.82 -11.96 -17.64
N GLN A 147 17.34 -13.18 -17.57
CA GLN A 147 18.10 -13.64 -16.40
C GLN A 147 19.47 -12.94 -16.31
N ASP A 148 20.00 -12.85 -15.10
CA ASP A 148 21.34 -12.33 -14.78
C ASP A 148 22.48 -13.29 -15.19
N LYS A 149 22.17 -14.59 -15.25
CA LYS A 149 23.09 -15.67 -15.64
C LYS A 149 22.77 -16.19 -17.04
N CYS A 150 23.81 -16.52 -17.80
CA CYS A 150 23.64 -17.16 -19.10
C CYS A 150 23.09 -18.60 -18.95
N LYS A 151 22.51 -19.14 -20.02
CA LYS A 151 21.91 -20.48 -20.10
C LYS A 151 22.88 -21.56 -19.63
N ALA A 152 24.15 -21.48 -20.03
CA ALA A 152 25.18 -22.43 -19.61
C ALA A 152 25.36 -22.43 -18.07
N CYS A 153 25.50 -21.25 -17.47
CA CYS A 153 25.60 -21.09 -16.02
C CYS A 153 24.32 -21.53 -15.29
N CYS A 154 23.14 -21.17 -15.80
CA CYS A 154 21.86 -21.64 -15.27
C CYS A 154 21.74 -23.17 -15.31
N ASN A 155 22.15 -23.80 -16.41
CA ASN A 155 22.12 -25.25 -16.55
C ASN A 155 23.09 -25.92 -15.58
N ALA A 156 24.33 -25.43 -15.47
CA ALA A 156 25.30 -25.93 -14.50
C ALA A 156 24.78 -25.83 -13.06
N TYR A 157 24.21 -24.69 -12.68
CA TYR A 157 23.57 -24.49 -11.38
C TYR A 157 22.42 -25.48 -11.14
N ASN A 158 21.50 -25.62 -12.10
CA ASN A 158 20.35 -26.51 -11.99
C ASN A 158 20.77 -27.98 -11.89
N THR A 159 21.81 -28.40 -12.61
CA THR A 159 22.37 -29.75 -12.52
C THR A 159 22.91 -30.03 -11.12
N ARG A 160 23.74 -29.12 -10.58
CA ARG A 160 24.27 -29.24 -9.20
C ARG A 160 23.13 -29.29 -8.17
N ARG A 161 22.13 -28.41 -8.32
CA ARG A 161 20.96 -28.35 -7.43
C ARG A 161 20.15 -29.66 -7.46
N ARG A 162 19.91 -30.22 -8.65
CA ARG A 162 19.19 -31.49 -8.82
C ARG A 162 19.96 -32.66 -8.23
N ALA A 163 21.27 -32.72 -8.44
CA ALA A 163 22.14 -33.73 -7.84
C ALA A 163 22.10 -33.68 -6.30
N GLY A 164 22.21 -32.48 -5.72
CA GLY A 164 22.09 -32.31 -4.26
C GLY A 164 20.71 -32.67 -3.70
N GLN A 165 19.63 -32.36 -4.43
CA GLN A 165 18.27 -32.80 -4.04
C GLN A 165 18.10 -34.31 -4.11
N LYS A 166 18.69 -34.98 -5.12
CA LYS A 166 18.68 -36.45 -5.24
C LYS A 166 19.43 -37.08 -4.08
N ALA A 167 20.66 -36.64 -3.80
CA ALA A 167 21.45 -37.11 -2.66
C ALA A 167 20.73 -36.86 -1.33
N ARG A 168 20.05 -35.72 -1.16
CA ARG A 168 19.26 -35.45 0.06
C ARG A 168 18.02 -36.34 0.18
N ARG A 169 17.40 -36.75 -0.94
CA ARG A 169 16.28 -37.71 -0.92
C ARG A 169 16.77 -39.11 -0.60
N GLU A 170 17.88 -39.53 -1.17
CA GLU A 170 18.51 -40.83 -0.91
C GLU A 170 19.02 -40.91 0.53
N ASN A 171 19.71 -39.88 1.03
CA ASN A 171 20.19 -39.79 2.41
C ASN A 171 19.07 -39.47 3.43
N GLY A 172 17.98 -38.84 2.99
CA GLY A 172 16.83 -38.47 3.82
C GLY A 172 15.74 -39.55 3.90
N ALA A 173 15.89 -40.64 3.14
CA ALA A 173 15.13 -41.88 3.35
C ALA A 173 15.65 -42.68 4.57
N VAL A 174 16.81 -42.29 5.13
CA VAL A 174 17.29 -42.74 6.44
C VAL A 174 16.77 -41.80 7.54
N ARG A 175 15.46 -41.82 7.75
CA ARG A 175 14.90 -41.64 9.09
C ARG A 175 14.16 -42.92 9.38
N ASP A 176 14.93 -43.92 9.77
CA ASP A 176 14.44 -45.22 10.17
C ASP A 176 13.31 -45.01 11.17
N SER A 177 12.12 -45.51 10.81
CA SER A 177 10.97 -45.64 11.70
C SER A 177 11.25 -46.58 12.88
N GLU A 178 12.44 -47.17 12.95
CA GLU A 178 12.90 -48.06 14.00
C GLU A 178 13.55 -47.30 15.17
N THR A 179 14.25 -46.17 14.95
CA THR A 179 14.92 -45.45 16.05
C THR A 179 13.99 -44.61 16.93
N ILE A 180 12.72 -44.42 16.55
CA ILE A 180 11.71 -43.75 17.40
C ILE A 180 10.93 -44.77 18.26
N ARG A 181 10.89 -46.05 17.86
CA ARG A 181 10.17 -47.08 18.63
C ARG A 181 10.94 -47.52 19.87
N ASP A 182 12.27 -47.51 19.83
CA ASP A 182 13.12 -47.94 20.94
C ASP A 182 13.29 -46.91 22.06
N LEU A 183 12.84 -45.67 21.86
CA LEU A 183 12.79 -44.65 22.92
C LEU A 183 11.44 -44.61 23.67
N CYS A 184 10.42 -45.36 23.20
CA CYS A 184 9.09 -45.37 23.82
C CYS A 184 8.93 -46.46 24.89
N HIS A 185 9.85 -47.43 24.98
CA HIS A 185 9.75 -48.57 25.91
C HIS A 185 10.50 -48.39 27.23
N THR A 186 11.24 -47.30 27.44
CA THR A 186 12.03 -47.08 28.68
C THR A 186 11.46 -46.02 29.62
N THR A 187 10.37 -45.33 29.26
CA THR A 187 9.70 -44.36 30.14
C THR A 187 8.28 -44.79 30.53
N SER A 188 8.06 -46.10 30.71
CA SER A 188 6.85 -46.62 31.36
C SER A 188 7.07 -46.75 32.86
N ALA A 189 7.38 -45.65 33.53
CA ALA A 189 7.30 -45.55 34.98
C ALA A 189 7.12 -44.08 35.40
N LEU A 190 5.96 -43.81 36.00
CA LEU A 190 5.65 -42.64 36.84
C LEU A 190 5.42 -41.31 36.12
N ALA A 191 4.17 -41.07 35.71
CA ALA A 191 3.56 -39.75 35.83
C ALA A 191 2.03 -39.89 35.86
N THR A 192 1.48 -39.90 37.07
CA THR A 192 0.09 -39.50 37.33
C THR A 192 -0.14 -38.12 36.72
N HIS A 193 -0.92 -38.03 35.65
CA HIS A 193 -1.26 -36.75 35.04
C HIS A 193 -2.31 -36.00 35.89
N PRO A 194 -2.03 -34.78 36.35
CA PRO A 194 -3.01 -33.88 36.95
C PRO A 194 -3.71 -33.09 35.83
N TRP A 195 -4.85 -33.58 35.34
CA TRP A 195 -5.69 -32.81 34.40
C TRP A 195 -7.10 -32.54 34.92
N GLU A 196 -7.32 -32.52 36.24
CA GLU A 196 -8.55 -31.92 36.77
C GLU A 196 -8.56 -30.41 36.53
N LEU A 197 -9.24 -29.99 35.47
CA LEU A 197 -9.66 -28.62 35.25
C LEU A 197 -10.83 -28.30 36.21
N PRO A 198 -10.76 -27.23 37.02
CA PRO A 198 -11.87 -26.86 37.89
C PRO A 198 -13.06 -26.30 37.08
N PRO A 199 -14.30 -26.45 37.59
CA PRO A 199 -15.50 -26.02 36.89
C PRO A 199 -15.60 -24.50 36.76
N VAL A 200 -15.87 -24.04 35.54
CA VAL A 200 -16.19 -22.65 35.20
C VAL A 200 -17.42 -22.18 35.99
N LEU A 201 -17.23 -21.18 36.85
CA LEU A 201 -18.32 -20.43 37.48
C LEU A 201 -19.07 -19.61 36.41
N ALA A 202 -20.33 -19.98 36.18
CA ALA A 202 -21.26 -19.23 35.35
C ALA A 202 -21.61 -17.90 36.04
N TYR A 203 -21.23 -16.78 35.43
CA TYR A 203 -21.69 -15.45 35.83
C TYR A 203 -23.11 -15.19 35.30
N PRO A 204 -24.00 -14.57 36.10
CA PRO A 204 -25.39 -14.35 35.73
C PRO A 204 -25.57 -13.25 34.67
N VAL A 205 -26.34 -13.55 33.64
CA VAL A 205 -26.79 -12.59 32.63
C VAL A 205 -27.76 -11.62 33.29
N ARG A 206 -27.34 -10.37 33.40
CA ARG A 206 -28.17 -9.29 33.95
C ARG A 206 -29.19 -8.86 32.90
N THR A 207 -30.45 -9.13 33.18
CA THR A 207 -31.61 -8.57 32.48
C THR A 207 -31.72 -7.09 32.79
N SER A 208 -31.96 -6.27 31.77
CA SER A 208 -32.58 -4.95 31.96
C SER A 208 -33.38 -4.57 30.72
N ALA A 209 -34.69 -4.58 30.93
CA ALA A 209 -35.71 -4.10 30.02
C ALA A 209 -35.67 -2.56 29.88
N ARG A 210 -36.12 -2.08 28.71
CA ARG A 210 -36.82 -0.81 28.38
C ARG A 210 -36.47 -0.50 26.92
N ALA A 211 -37.33 0.03 26.07
CA ALA A 211 -38.75 0.33 26.08
C ALA A 211 -39.12 0.50 24.60
N ARG A 212 -40.37 0.18 24.24
CA ARG A 212 -40.95 0.51 22.95
C ARG A 212 -40.96 2.03 22.78
N PHE A 213 -40.51 2.54 21.64
CA PHE A 213 -41.15 3.70 21.01
C PHE A 213 -41.17 3.52 19.49
N SER A 214 -42.33 3.89 18.97
CA SER A 214 -42.93 3.56 17.70
C SER A 214 -42.31 4.26 16.50
N LYS A 215 -42.40 3.57 15.37
CA LYS A 215 -42.38 4.13 14.01
C LYS A 215 -43.27 5.37 13.95
N VAL A 216 -42.77 6.45 13.37
CA VAL A 216 -43.61 7.45 12.72
C VAL A 216 -43.20 7.43 11.26
N ASP A 217 -44.12 6.91 10.45
CA ASP A 217 -44.04 6.90 9.00
C ASP A 217 -44.20 8.33 8.47
N VAL A 218 -43.43 8.58 7.42
CA VAL A 218 -43.49 9.74 6.54
C VAL A 218 -44.62 9.54 5.54
N CYS A 219 -45.45 10.58 5.37
CA CYS A 219 -46.28 10.95 4.21
C CYS A 219 -47.19 12.09 4.72
N ALA A 220 -47.56 13.16 4.03
CA ALA A 220 -47.52 13.58 2.63
C ALA A 220 -48.22 14.98 2.59
N VAL A 221 -47.76 15.89 1.72
CA VAL A 221 -48.49 16.95 0.94
C VAL A 221 -49.61 17.74 1.66
N GLU A 222 -49.70 19.08 1.72
CA GLU A 222 -49.76 20.10 0.65
C GLU A 222 -49.51 21.53 1.24
N GLY A 223 -49.12 22.51 0.41
CA GLY A 223 -49.22 23.96 0.74
C GLY A 223 -50.60 24.52 0.35
N PRO A 224 -50.77 25.82 0.01
CA PRO A 224 -50.21 27.06 0.55
C PRO A 224 -51.33 28.07 0.97
N CYS A 225 -50.99 29.09 1.77
CA CYS A 225 -51.52 30.47 1.74
C CYS A 225 -50.67 31.35 2.65
#